data_AF-A0A4S4EXC4-F1
#
_entry.id   AF-A0A4S4EXC4-F1
#
_cell.length_a   1.000
_cell.length_b   1.000
_cell.length_c   1.000
_cell.angle_alpha   90.00
_cell.angle_beta   90.00
_cell.angle_gamma   90.00
#
_symmetry.space_group_name_H-M   'P 1'
#
loop_
_entity.id
_entity.type
_entity.pdbx_description
1 polymer ?
#
loop_
_entity_poly.entity_id
_entity_poly.type
_entity_poly.pdbx_seq_one_letter_code
_entity_poly.pdbx_strand_id
1 'polypeptide(L)'
;MELCYSCATTTTTPTFLQLKPSLVSLSLSNTLVQLNTTKNNTLFIPHKLSTSSRQFSLLQPQSSRLSTRFAASSSSTAYDTVQDQLPADIEIRLSVEVPPAVCEDCYKRVMNEFMKQSKVPGFRPGKKVPESILLSYVGKQNARKATIESVLKRTLPHAMSSVTGRALKDSIRIVTKFSDMEETYSSLNSLRYDIIVDVAPEVKWIPEGGYKNLKIVVQIDSEIDAHKASEQELKRRHKSLGLLRIVTDRGLQIGDVVVLDISATTIDQDESNIRKIPSAETKGFQFDTEDGDKVLPGFLDSIIGIQQGETKSFPLLFPESWKQENLRGVHAQFTVECKELFYRDLPELDDSIADKLLPGCTTLEQVKESLLQKCLEVEQTAKEQATDNAILDQLRKVMIEVDIPQSLLEEQGRQFYGAELLEIQANMKLNEQQLASLSSPRAVNEYLENQKENLTNIIKQNLAVGDIFKRENLQFPTEELVKEVKNSIAEFKRHKQDYDEERVKEQIPTIPQSEKHELHHWIPNSKN
;
A
#
# COMPACT_ATOMS: atom_id res chain seq x y z
N MET A 1 -22.82 20.03 1.00
CA MET A 1 -21.68 20.34 1.88
C MET A 1 -21.42 21.84 1.82
N GLU A 2 -21.32 22.51 2.95
CA GLU A 2 -20.85 23.90 3.04
C GLU A 2 -19.38 23.87 3.45
N LEU A 3 -18.49 24.39 2.59
CA LEU A 3 -17.06 24.54 2.88
C LEU A 3 -16.83 25.93 3.46
N CYS A 4 -16.30 25.99 4.69
CA CYS A 4 -15.89 27.24 5.31
C CYS A 4 -14.37 27.24 5.48
N TYR A 5 -13.69 28.09 4.73
CA TYR A 5 -12.26 28.38 4.93
C TYR A 5 -12.13 29.47 6.01
N SER A 6 -11.38 29.20 7.07
CA SER A 6 -11.06 30.20 8.09
C SER A 6 -9.56 30.34 8.24
N CYS A 7 -9.01 31.53 7.93
CA CYS A 7 -7.67 31.90 8.35
C CYS A 7 -7.70 32.20 9.85
N ALA A 8 -7.00 31.39 10.65
CA ALA A 8 -6.82 31.69 12.07
C ALA A 8 -5.56 32.55 12.25
N THR A 9 -5.75 33.79 12.72
CA THR A 9 -4.69 34.61 13.29
C THR A 9 -4.92 34.71 14.80
N THR A 10 -4.48 33.73 15.59
CA THR A 10 -4.38 33.90 17.05
C THR A 10 -3.32 32.98 17.65
N THR A 11 -2.42 33.62 18.37
CA THR A 11 -1.37 33.11 19.25
C THR A 11 -1.96 32.31 20.41
N THR A 12 -2.03 30.98 20.30
CA THR A 12 -2.12 30.07 21.46
C THR A 12 -1.68 28.69 20.99
N THR A 13 -0.57 28.20 21.54
CA THR A 13 0.09 26.94 21.16
C THR A 13 -0.66 25.73 21.74
N PRO A 14 -1.20 24.80 20.92
CA PRO A 14 -1.47 23.45 21.36
C PRO A 14 -0.31 22.53 20.97
N THR A 15 0.07 21.70 21.93
CA THR A 15 1.04 20.61 21.82
C THR A 15 0.65 19.66 20.68
N PHE A 16 1.43 19.64 19.59
CA PHE A 16 1.26 18.71 18.48
C PHE A 16 2.50 17.82 18.34
N LEU A 17 2.27 16.51 18.48
CA LEU A 17 3.18 15.46 18.07
C LEU A 17 3.37 15.54 16.54
N GLN A 18 4.58 15.92 16.11
CA GLN A 18 4.99 15.83 14.71
C GLN A 18 5.11 14.36 14.29
N LEU A 19 4.00 13.76 13.88
CA LEU A 19 4.03 12.71 12.88
C LEU A 19 4.22 13.42 11.54
N LYS A 20 5.36 13.19 10.87
CA LYS A 20 5.54 13.59 9.48
C LYS A 20 4.36 13.03 8.68
N PRO A 21 3.62 13.84 7.89
CA PRO A 21 2.74 13.27 6.91
C PRO A 21 3.64 12.60 5.88
N SER A 22 3.66 11.26 5.87
CA SER A 22 4.08 10.55 4.67
C SER A 22 3.15 11.05 3.55
N LEU A 23 3.75 11.55 2.48
CA LEU A 23 3.06 11.92 1.26
C LEU A 23 2.51 10.64 0.63
N VAL A 24 1.41 10.12 1.17
CA VAL A 24 0.61 9.10 0.51
C VAL A 24 -0.44 9.86 -0.29
N SER A 25 -0.05 10.33 -1.47
CA SER A 25 -1.03 10.54 -2.52
C SER A 25 -1.76 9.20 -2.69
N LEU A 26 -3.07 9.18 -2.49
CA LEU A 26 -3.95 8.09 -2.93
C LEU A 26 -4.02 8.10 -4.47
N SER A 27 -2.87 7.91 -5.10
CA SER A 27 -2.78 7.40 -6.46
C SER A 27 -2.94 5.90 -6.32
N LEU A 28 -4.07 5.37 -6.80
CA LEU A 28 -4.37 3.94 -6.90
C LEU A 28 -3.37 3.15 -7.78
N SER A 29 -2.27 3.77 -8.21
CA SER A 29 -1.38 3.27 -9.27
C SER A 29 -0.25 2.34 -8.81
N ASN A 30 0.10 2.28 -7.52
CA ASN A 30 1.28 1.52 -7.08
C ASN A 30 0.92 0.22 -6.35
N THR A 31 0.33 -0.74 -7.08
CA THR A 31 0.12 -2.11 -6.58
C THR A 31 0.46 -3.17 -7.63
N LEU A 32 1.76 -3.38 -7.89
CA LEU A 32 2.23 -4.53 -8.64
C LEU A 32 3.44 -5.17 -7.95
N VAL A 33 3.21 -6.30 -7.28
CA VAL A 33 4.28 -7.21 -6.85
C VAL A 33 4.17 -8.53 -7.61
N GLN A 34 5.29 -8.92 -8.21
CA GLN A 34 5.65 -10.28 -8.62
C GLN A 34 6.33 -10.99 -7.44
N LEU A 35 5.93 -12.23 -7.17
CA LEU A 35 6.73 -13.21 -6.44
C LEU A 35 7.21 -14.27 -7.43
N ASN A 36 8.53 -14.35 -7.60
CA ASN A 36 9.20 -15.34 -8.44
C ASN A 36 9.00 -16.76 -7.87
N THR A 37 8.32 -17.63 -8.62
CA THR A 37 8.44 -19.09 -8.45
C THR A 37 9.32 -19.67 -9.56
N THR A 38 10.50 -20.09 -9.12
CA THR A 38 11.45 -21.06 -9.69
C THR A 38 11.10 -21.73 -11.03
N LYS A 39 12.02 -21.55 -11.98
CA LYS A 39 12.19 -22.32 -13.22
C LYS A 39 12.15 -23.82 -12.96
N ASN A 40 11.33 -24.55 -13.71
CA ASN A 40 11.67 -25.91 -14.13
C ASN A 40 11.28 -26.14 -15.59
N ASN A 41 12.30 -26.49 -16.35
CA ASN A 41 12.31 -26.80 -17.79
C ASN A 41 11.25 -27.83 -18.18
N THR A 42 10.44 -27.53 -19.20
CA THR A 42 10.11 -28.54 -20.22
C THR A 42 10.11 -27.90 -21.61
N LEU A 43 10.80 -28.60 -22.51
CA LEU A 43 11.16 -28.20 -23.86
C LEU A 43 9.93 -28.08 -24.78
N PHE A 44 9.86 -26.96 -25.50
CA PHE A 44 9.21 -26.83 -26.81
C PHE A 44 9.82 -27.84 -27.81
N ILE A 45 8.99 -28.52 -28.62
CA ILE A 45 9.15 -28.66 -30.10
C ILE A 45 7.74 -28.89 -30.74
N PRO A 46 7.42 -28.31 -31.92
CA PRO A 46 6.07 -28.25 -32.50
C PRO A 46 5.82 -29.11 -33.77
N HIS A 47 4.54 -29.09 -34.19
CA HIS A 47 3.95 -29.37 -35.51
C HIS A 47 3.95 -30.80 -36.09
N LYS A 48 2.75 -31.24 -36.54
CA LYS A 48 2.45 -31.44 -37.97
C LYS A 48 0.95 -31.65 -38.25
N LEU A 49 0.49 -30.96 -39.29
CA LEU A 49 -0.79 -31.12 -39.97
C LEU A 49 -0.97 -32.53 -40.55
N SER A 50 -2.20 -33.02 -40.62
CA SER A 50 -2.61 -33.99 -41.63
C SER A 50 -4.12 -33.94 -41.88
N THR A 51 -4.43 -33.70 -43.14
CA THR A 51 -5.71 -33.62 -43.83
C THR A 51 -6.37 -34.99 -44.02
N SER A 52 -7.70 -35.08 -43.93
CA SER A 52 -8.47 -36.07 -44.70
C SER A 52 -9.97 -35.73 -44.70
N SER A 53 -10.38 -35.09 -45.79
CA SER A 53 -11.74 -35.00 -46.29
C SER A 53 -12.34 -36.37 -46.63
N ARG A 54 -13.64 -36.59 -46.36
CA ARG A 54 -14.55 -37.30 -47.27
C ARG A 54 -16.01 -36.94 -46.97
N GLN A 55 -16.75 -36.84 -48.07
CA GLN A 55 -18.04 -36.18 -48.27
C GLN A 55 -19.25 -37.14 -48.15
N PHE A 56 -20.38 -36.53 -47.77
CA PHE A 56 -21.79 -36.74 -48.18
C PHE A 56 -22.46 -38.15 -48.18
N SER A 57 -23.62 -38.24 -47.51
CA SER A 57 -24.91 -38.52 -48.17
C SER A 57 -26.12 -38.26 -47.26
N LEU A 58 -27.18 -37.72 -47.86
CA LEU A 58 -28.53 -37.44 -47.33
C LEU A 58 -29.40 -38.69 -47.32
N LEU A 59 -30.35 -38.81 -46.36
CA LEU A 59 -31.77 -39.15 -46.56
C LEU A 59 -32.52 -39.30 -45.20
N GLN A 60 -33.67 -38.62 -45.09
CA GLN A 60 -34.69 -38.73 -44.02
C GLN A 60 -35.66 -39.93 -44.29
N PRO A 61 -36.86 -40.02 -43.67
CA PRO A 61 -37.18 -40.37 -42.28
C PRO A 61 -38.12 -41.60 -42.21
N GLN A 62 -38.21 -42.30 -41.08
CA GLN A 62 -39.32 -43.23 -40.80
C GLN A 62 -39.73 -43.14 -39.33
N SER A 63 -40.97 -42.71 -39.14
CA SER A 63 -41.76 -42.79 -37.93
C SER A 63 -42.02 -44.25 -37.51
N SER A 64 -41.98 -44.57 -36.22
CA SER A 64 -43.10 -45.29 -35.57
C SER A 64 -42.93 -45.45 -34.05
N ARG A 65 -44.07 -45.24 -33.38
CA ARG A 65 -44.54 -45.84 -32.12
C ARG A 65 -43.97 -45.32 -30.79
N LEU A 66 -44.77 -44.41 -30.24
CA LEU A 66 -45.00 -44.22 -28.81
C LEU A 66 -45.10 -45.55 -28.06
N SER A 67 -44.22 -45.74 -27.09
CA SER A 67 -44.47 -46.57 -25.92
C SER A 67 -44.00 -45.77 -24.71
N THR A 68 -44.98 -45.24 -24.00
CA THR A 68 -44.85 -44.63 -22.68
C THR A 68 -44.20 -45.62 -21.73
N ARG A 69 -42.94 -45.37 -21.37
CA ARG A 69 -42.35 -45.86 -20.13
C ARG A 69 -41.82 -44.66 -19.38
N PHE A 70 -42.45 -44.38 -18.24
CA PHE A 70 -41.92 -43.51 -17.21
C PHE A 70 -40.50 -43.97 -16.86
N ALA A 71 -39.52 -43.11 -17.11
CA ALA A 71 -38.17 -43.26 -16.58
C ALA A 71 -37.88 -42.02 -15.73
N ALA A 72 -37.78 -42.28 -14.44
CA ALA A 72 -37.46 -41.31 -13.42
C ALA A 72 -36.06 -40.72 -13.60
N SER A 73 -35.98 -39.43 -13.31
CA SER A 73 -34.87 -38.63 -12.80
C SER A 73 -33.44 -39.19 -12.81
N SER A 74 -32.52 -38.38 -13.33
CA SER A 74 -31.18 -38.23 -12.75
C SER A 74 -30.73 -36.78 -12.86
N SER A 75 -31.29 -35.93 -11.99
CA SER A 75 -30.73 -34.63 -11.62
C SER A 75 -30.28 -34.73 -10.17
N SER A 76 -29.08 -35.27 -9.93
CA SER A 76 -28.48 -35.30 -8.60
C SER A 76 -27.66 -34.02 -8.38
N THR A 77 -28.33 -32.94 -8.03
CA THR A 77 -27.72 -31.76 -7.40
C THR A 77 -28.51 -31.49 -6.13
N ALA A 78 -28.07 -32.08 -5.02
CA ALA A 78 -28.48 -31.67 -3.70
C ALA A 78 -27.24 -31.70 -2.81
N TYR A 79 -26.70 -30.51 -2.53
CA TYR A 79 -25.74 -30.24 -1.47
C TYR A 79 -26.51 -29.43 -0.43
N ASP A 80 -26.56 -29.90 0.81
CA ASP A 80 -27.14 -29.11 1.89
C ASP A 80 -26.01 -28.29 2.51
N THR A 81 -26.05 -26.98 2.32
CA THR A 81 -25.08 -26.04 2.91
C THR A 81 -25.78 -25.39 4.09
N VAL A 82 -25.46 -25.85 5.29
CA VAL A 82 -25.98 -25.20 6.51
C VAL A 82 -25.11 -23.98 6.80
N GLN A 83 -25.75 -22.82 6.79
CA GLN A 83 -25.13 -21.53 7.14
C GLN A 83 -25.44 -21.24 8.60
N ASP A 84 -24.42 -21.30 9.46
CA ASP A 84 -24.50 -20.78 10.82
C ASP A 84 -23.77 -19.44 10.87
N GLN A 85 -24.50 -18.36 11.16
CA GLN A 85 -23.90 -17.04 11.42
C GLN A 85 -23.25 -17.07 12.81
N LEU A 86 -21.96 -16.76 12.87
CA LEU A 86 -21.23 -16.60 14.12
C LEU A 86 -21.56 -15.23 14.76
N PRO A 87 -21.26 -15.00 16.06
CA PRO A 87 -21.71 -13.81 16.80
C PRO A 87 -21.19 -12.45 16.28
N ALA A 88 -20.27 -12.44 15.32
CA ALA A 88 -19.83 -11.25 14.61
C ALA A 88 -20.29 -11.36 13.15
N ASP A 89 -21.03 -10.35 12.65
CA ASP A 89 -21.58 -10.24 11.28
C ASP A 89 -20.51 -10.25 10.14
N ILE A 90 -19.27 -10.64 10.45
CA ILE A 90 -18.06 -10.50 9.65
C ILE A 90 -17.53 -11.86 9.17
N GLU A 91 -17.86 -12.95 9.88
CA GLU A 91 -17.40 -14.30 9.55
C GLU A 91 -18.58 -15.23 9.29
N ILE A 92 -18.56 -15.90 8.13
CA ILE A 92 -19.55 -16.94 7.80
C ILE A 92 -18.88 -18.30 7.90
N ARG A 93 -19.48 -19.19 8.68
CA ARG A 93 -19.15 -20.61 8.68
C ARG A 93 -20.06 -21.37 7.71
N LEU A 94 -19.44 -22.08 6.76
CA LEU A 94 -20.11 -22.98 5.85
C LEU A 94 -19.77 -24.43 6.24
N SER A 95 -20.76 -25.18 6.68
CA SER A 95 -20.63 -26.64 6.80
C SER A 95 -20.96 -27.29 5.46
N VAL A 96 -19.96 -27.90 4.83
CA VAL A 96 -20.10 -28.57 3.54
C VAL A 96 -20.20 -30.07 3.75
N GLU A 97 -21.35 -30.64 3.39
CA GLU A 97 -21.53 -32.09 3.32
C GLU A 97 -21.39 -32.57 1.87
N VAL A 98 -20.43 -33.46 1.63
CA VAL A 98 -20.14 -34.03 0.33
C VAL A 98 -20.82 -35.41 0.20
N PRO A 99 -21.74 -35.59 -0.77
CA PRO A 99 -22.40 -36.86 -0.99
C PRO A 99 -21.42 -38.00 -1.37
N PRO A 100 -21.69 -39.26 -0.98
CA PRO A 100 -20.84 -40.40 -1.29
C PRO A 100 -20.56 -40.59 -2.79
N ALA A 101 -21.52 -40.29 -3.66
CA ALA A 101 -21.36 -40.39 -5.11
C ALA A 101 -20.24 -39.47 -5.64
N VAL A 102 -20.10 -38.26 -5.07
CA VAL A 102 -19.04 -37.31 -5.46
C VAL A 102 -17.69 -37.79 -4.95
N CYS A 103 -17.64 -38.34 -3.73
CA CYS A 103 -16.44 -38.95 -3.16
C CYS A 103 -15.95 -40.12 -4.03
N GLU A 104 -16.86 -41.00 -4.47
CA GLU A 104 -16.55 -42.15 -5.33
C GLU A 104 -16.01 -41.72 -6.70
N ASP A 105 -16.61 -40.70 -7.31
CA ASP A 105 -16.15 -40.13 -8.58
C ASP A 105 -14.73 -39.54 -8.46
N CYS A 106 -14.46 -38.80 -7.39
CA CYS A 106 -13.14 -38.24 -7.11
C CYS A 106 -12.11 -39.36 -6.85
N TYR A 107 -12.48 -40.39 -6.10
CA TYR A 107 -11.65 -41.56 -5.86
C TYR A 107 -11.26 -42.25 -7.18
N LYS A 108 -12.23 -42.53 -8.06
CA LYS A 108 -11.97 -43.12 -9.39
C LYS A 108 -11.04 -42.24 -10.23
N ARG A 109 -11.20 -40.91 -10.19
CA ARG A 109 -10.32 -39.97 -10.92
C ARG A 109 -8.88 -40.06 -10.40
N VAL A 110 -8.69 -40.02 -9.09
CA VAL A 110 -7.36 -40.12 -8.45
C VAL A 110 -6.70 -41.46 -8.73
N MET A 111 -7.44 -42.56 -8.67
CA MET A 111 -6.91 -43.89 -9.03
C MET A 111 -6.49 -43.97 -10.50
N ASN A 112 -7.22 -43.32 -11.41
CA ASN A 112 -6.83 -43.20 -12.81
C ASN A 112 -5.56 -42.37 -13.01
N GLU A 113 -5.37 -41.30 -12.22
CA GLU A 113 -4.15 -40.49 -12.24
C GLU A 113 -2.94 -41.29 -11.74
N PHE A 114 -3.09 -42.01 -10.62
CA PHE A 114 -2.04 -42.91 -10.14
C PHE A 114 -1.70 -44.03 -11.13
N MET A 115 -2.69 -44.61 -11.83
CA MET A 115 -2.42 -45.59 -12.89
C MET A 115 -1.57 -45.02 -14.04
N LYS A 116 -1.71 -43.73 -14.36
CA LYS A 116 -0.93 -43.08 -15.42
C LYS A 116 0.48 -42.72 -14.96
N GLN A 117 0.63 -42.31 -13.70
CA GLN A 117 1.89 -41.81 -13.15
C GLN A 117 2.80 -42.92 -12.59
N SER A 118 2.22 -43.98 -12.00
CA SER A 118 2.99 -45.03 -11.35
C SER A 118 3.55 -46.06 -12.34
N LYS A 119 4.82 -46.45 -12.15
CA LYS A 119 5.47 -47.54 -12.88
C LYS A 119 5.45 -48.80 -12.01
N VAL A 120 4.29 -49.45 -11.95
CA VAL A 120 4.12 -50.68 -11.15
C VAL A 120 4.89 -51.83 -11.81
N PRO A 121 5.84 -52.49 -11.11
CA PRO A 121 6.58 -53.63 -11.65
C PRO A 121 5.63 -54.73 -12.14
N GLY A 122 5.91 -55.28 -13.33
CA GLY A 122 5.07 -56.31 -13.96
C GLY A 122 3.87 -55.79 -14.76
N PHE A 123 3.59 -54.49 -14.72
CA PHE A 123 2.49 -53.88 -15.50
C PHE A 123 3.03 -52.83 -16.48
N ARG A 124 2.46 -52.80 -17.68
CA ARG A 124 2.81 -51.78 -18.69
C ARG A 124 2.22 -50.42 -18.28
N PRO A 125 3.01 -49.33 -18.25
CA PRO A 125 2.52 -48.00 -17.89
C PRO A 125 1.27 -47.59 -18.71
N GLY A 126 0.28 -47.04 -18.03
CA GLY A 126 -0.99 -46.59 -18.64
C GLY A 126 -1.99 -47.70 -19.01
N LYS A 127 -1.70 -48.97 -18.73
CA LYS A 127 -2.67 -50.08 -18.85
C LYS A 127 -3.31 -50.38 -17.48
N LYS A 128 -4.50 -50.97 -17.52
CA LYS A 128 -5.30 -51.25 -16.32
C LYS A 128 -4.51 -52.17 -15.37
N VAL A 129 -4.19 -51.64 -14.19
CA VAL A 129 -3.64 -52.39 -13.05
C VAL A 129 -4.81 -52.68 -12.11
N PRO A 130 -4.94 -53.92 -11.58
CA PRO A 130 -5.93 -54.20 -10.54
C PRO A 130 -5.78 -53.25 -9.35
N GLU A 131 -6.91 -52.74 -8.86
CA GLU A 131 -6.95 -51.70 -7.83
C GLU A 131 -6.20 -52.09 -6.55
N SER A 132 -6.33 -53.34 -6.10
CA SER A 132 -5.65 -53.87 -4.92
C SER A 132 -4.12 -53.79 -5.03
N ILE A 133 -3.57 -54.09 -6.20
CA ILE A 133 -2.13 -54.03 -6.48
C ILE A 133 -1.67 -52.57 -6.50
N LEU A 134 -2.44 -51.69 -7.16
CA LEU A 134 -2.12 -50.28 -7.22
C LEU A 134 -2.14 -49.61 -5.84
N LEU A 135 -3.15 -49.91 -5.02
CA LEU A 135 -3.26 -49.43 -3.64
C LEU A 135 -2.10 -49.92 -2.76
N SER A 136 -1.67 -51.18 -2.95
CA SER A 136 -0.52 -51.72 -2.22
C SER A 136 0.78 -51.00 -2.58
N TYR A 137 0.92 -50.57 -3.85
CA TYR A 137 2.11 -49.89 -4.35
C TYR A 137 2.15 -48.39 -4.00
N VAL A 138 1.04 -47.68 -4.20
CA VAL A 138 0.93 -46.22 -3.91
C VAL A 138 0.79 -45.96 -2.40
N GLY A 139 0.26 -46.93 -1.66
CA GLY A 139 -0.06 -46.82 -0.25
C GLY A 139 -1.49 -46.31 -0.05
N LYS A 140 -2.25 -47.03 0.79
CA LYS A 140 -3.66 -46.70 1.09
C LYS A 140 -3.84 -45.28 1.63
N GLN A 141 -2.90 -44.81 2.46
CA GLN A 141 -2.96 -43.46 3.02
C GLN A 141 -2.79 -42.39 1.93
N ASN A 142 -1.78 -42.52 1.07
CA ASN A 142 -1.55 -41.57 -0.02
C ASN A 142 -2.76 -41.47 -0.97
N ALA A 143 -3.38 -42.62 -1.28
CA ALA A 143 -4.60 -42.65 -2.07
C ALA A 143 -5.76 -41.91 -1.37
N ARG A 144 -5.90 -42.08 -0.05
CA ARG A 144 -6.89 -41.36 0.78
C ARG A 144 -6.66 -39.84 0.73
N LYS A 145 -5.42 -39.39 0.96
CA LYS A 145 -5.06 -37.96 0.95
C LYS A 145 -5.35 -37.31 -0.40
N ALA A 146 -4.88 -37.91 -1.48
CA ALA A 146 -5.11 -37.41 -2.82
C ALA A 146 -6.61 -37.37 -3.19
N THR A 147 -7.39 -38.32 -2.67
CA THR A 147 -8.85 -38.31 -2.85
C THR A 147 -9.51 -37.16 -2.11
N ILE A 148 -9.15 -36.91 -0.85
CA ILE A 148 -9.65 -35.77 -0.07
C ILE A 148 -9.28 -34.45 -0.76
N GLU A 149 -8.04 -34.30 -1.21
CA GLU A 149 -7.59 -33.13 -1.97
C GLU A 149 -8.41 -32.92 -3.25
N SER A 150 -8.68 -33.98 -4.00
CA SER A 150 -9.52 -33.94 -5.20
C SER A 150 -10.97 -33.54 -4.89
N VAL A 151 -11.53 -34.05 -3.79
CA VAL A 151 -12.86 -33.68 -3.30
C VAL A 151 -12.89 -32.18 -2.94
N LEU A 152 -11.94 -31.70 -2.13
CA LEU A 152 -11.86 -30.28 -1.75
C LEU A 152 -11.75 -29.38 -2.98
N LYS A 153 -10.86 -29.71 -3.92
CA LYS A 153 -10.67 -28.94 -5.17
C LYS A 153 -11.95 -28.83 -6.00
N ARG A 154 -12.78 -29.87 -6.01
CA ARG A 154 -14.05 -29.89 -6.75
C ARG A 154 -15.18 -29.17 -6.01
N THR A 155 -15.27 -29.35 -4.69
CA THR A 155 -16.42 -28.93 -3.88
C THR A 155 -16.27 -27.52 -3.32
N LEU A 156 -15.05 -27.07 -3.05
CA LEU A 156 -14.78 -25.73 -2.50
C LEU A 156 -15.32 -24.59 -3.39
N PRO A 157 -15.08 -24.54 -4.73
CA PRO A 157 -15.64 -23.48 -5.56
C PRO A 157 -17.18 -23.47 -5.57
N HIS A 158 -17.80 -24.65 -5.46
CA HIS A 158 -19.25 -24.75 -5.41
C HIS A 158 -19.82 -24.29 -4.08
N ALA A 159 -19.20 -24.66 -2.96
CA ALA A 159 -19.58 -24.16 -1.63
C ALA A 159 -19.51 -22.62 -1.57
N MET A 160 -18.46 -22.04 -2.16
CA MET A 160 -18.26 -20.59 -2.23
C MET A 160 -19.25 -19.86 -3.13
N SER A 161 -19.92 -20.54 -4.07
CA SER A 161 -20.90 -19.92 -4.97
C SER A 161 -22.07 -19.26 -4.22
N SER A 162 -22.40 -19.75 -3.03
CA SER A 162 -23.44 -19.19 -2.16
C SER A 162 -23.05 -17.84 -1.51
N VAL A 163 -21.76 -17.54 -1.39
CA VAL A 163 -21.23 -16.36 -0.67
C VAL A 163 -20.38 -15.43 -1.56
N THR A 164 -20.21 -15.76 -2.85
CA THR A 164 -19.25 -15.07 -3.76
C THR A 164 -19.47 -13.55 -3.87
N GLY A 165 -20.70 -13.06 -3.65
CA GLY A 165 -21.01 -11.63 -3.71
C GLY A 165 -20.62 -10.80 -2.49
N ARG A 166 -20.30 -11.45 -1.35
CA ARG A 166 -19.96 -10.77 -0.09
C ARG A 166 -18.61 -11.22 0.51
N ALA A 167 -18.15 -12.42 0.15
CA ALA A 167 -16.88 -12.97 0.62
C ALA A 167 -15.68 -12.14 0.15
N LEU A 168 -14.71 -11.92 1.05
CA LEU A 168 -13.40 -11.41 0.68
C LEU A 168 -12.62 -12.45 -0.10
N LYS A 169 -11.97 -12.02 -1.18
CA LYS A 169 -11.05 -12.87 -1.94
C LYS A 169 -9.91 -13.32 -1.02
N ASP A 170 -9.46 -14.56 -1.17
CA ASP A 170 -8.36 -15.16 -0.39
C ASP A 170 -8.56 -15.28 1.14
N SER A 171 -9.74 -14.96 1.66
CA SER A 171 -10.10 -15.14 3.09
C SER A 171 -10.52 -16.57 3.47
N ILE A 172 -10.55 -17.48 2.50
CA ILE A 172 -11.14 -18.81 2.65
C ILE A 172 -10.21 -19.69 3.51
N ARG A 173 -10.72 -20.15 4.65
CA ARG A 173 -9.98 -21.02 5.58
C ARG A 173 -10.78 -22.29 5.86
N ILE A 174 -10.18 -23.45 5.58
CA ILE A 174 -10.75 -24.73 5.97
C ILE A 174 -10.43 -24.96 7.45
N VAL A 175 -11.45 -25.00 8.30
CA VAL A 175 -11.31 -25.14 9.75
C VAL A 175 -10.99 -26.57 10.13
N THR A 176 -11.65 -27.51 9.47
CA THR A 176 -11.47 -28.93 9.72
C THR A 176 -10.04 -29.32 9.32
N LYS A 177 -9.27 -29.87 10.26
CA LYS A 177 -7.91 -30.30 9.96
C LYS A 177 -7.93 -31.46 8.97
N PHE A 178 -6.92 -31.49 8.11
CA PHE A 178 -6.80 -32.55 7.12
C PHE A 178 -6.70 -33.95 7.76
N SER A 179 -6.07 -34.07 8.94
CA SER A 179 -6.04 -35.32 9.73
C SER A 179 -7.42 -35.83 10.09
N ASP A 180 -8.32 -34.93 10.46
CA ASP A 180 -9.65 -35.27 10.96
C ASP A 180 -10.56 -35.69 9.79
N MET A 181 -10.36 -35.05 8.63
CA MET A 181 -10.93 -35.49 7.36
C MET A 181 -10.41 -36.87 6.95
N GLU A 182 -9.10 -37.10 7.09
CA GLU A 182 -8.50 -38.40 6.85
C GLU A 182 -9.16 -39.44 7.74
N GLU A 183 -9.29 -39.24 9.05
CA GLU A 183 -9.90 -40.23 9.95
C GLU A 183 -11.36 -40.54 9.57
N THR A 184 -12.15 -39.50 9.29
CA THR A 184 -13.59 -39.59 9.02
C THR A 184 -13.91 -40.17 7.64
N TYR A 185 -13.05 -39.96 6.64
CA TYR A 185 -13.29 -40.33 5.25
C TYR A 185 -13.28 -41.85 5.04
N SER A 186 -14.43 -42.50 4.85
CA SER A 186 -14.50 -43.89 4.38
C SER A 186 -14.97 -43.93 2.92
N SER A 187 -14.50 -44.90 2.13
CA SER A 187 -14.87 -45.06 0.71
C SER A 187 -16.38 -45.17 0.44
N LEU A 188 -17.20 -45.38 1.48
CA LEU A 188 -18.65 -45.51 1.44
C LEU A 188 -19.41 -44.41 2.19
N ASN A 189 -18.70 -43.48 2.85
CA ASN A 189 -19.32 -42.45 3.70
C ASN A 189 -19.21 -41.06 3.05
N SER A 190 -20.13 -40.17 3.43
CA SER A 190 -20.03 -38.74 3.09
C SER A 190 -18.80 -38.12 3.77
N LEU A 191 -18.25 -37.07 3.17
CA LEU A 191 -17.21 -36.25 3.78
C LEU A 191 -17.84 -34.94 4.23
N ARG A 192 -17.65 -34.58 5.50
CA ARG A 192 -18.04 -33.26 6.01
C ARG A 192 -16.80 -32.45 6.32
N TYR A 193 -16.82 -31.18 5.94
CA TYR A 193 -15.80 -30.22 6.34
C TYR A 193 -16.39 -28.82 6.50
N ASP A 194 -15.79 -28.05 7.39
CA ASP A 194 -16.20 -26.69 7.69
C ASP A 194 -15.22 -25.70 7.10
N ILE A 195 -15.75 -24.64 6.50
CA ILE A 195 -15.01 -23.51 5.95
C ILE A 195 -15.45 -22.25 6.71
N ILE A 196 -14.49 -21.40 7.05
CA ILE A 196 -14.74 -20.01 7.47
C ILE A 196 -14.32 -19.10 6.34
N VAL A 197 -15.15 -18.08 6.10
CA VAL A 197 -14.94 -17.05 5.09
C VAL A 197 -15.22 -15.70 5.73
N ASP A 198 -14.31 -14.76 5.53
CA ASP A 198 -14.52 -13.38 5.97
C ASP A 198 -15.37 -12.64 4.95
N VAL A 199 -16.27 -11.81 5.45
CA VAL A 199 -17.26 -11.08 4.66
C VAL A 199 -16.97 -9.59 4.74
N ALA A 200 -17.19 -8.89 3.62
CA ALA A 200 -17.03 -7.44 3.59
C ALA A 200 -18.06 -6.82 4.55
N PRO A 201 -17.62 -6.00 5.52
CA PRO A 201 -18.52 -5.49 6.52
C PRO A 201 -19.52 -4.48 5.93
N GLU A 202 -20.75 -4.48 6.46
CA GLU A 202 -21.81 -3.57 6.01
C GLU A 202 -21.72 -2.22 6.75
N VAL A 203 -21.64 -1.13 5.98
CA VAL A 203 -21.52 0.23 6.53
C VAL A 203 -22.88 0.78 6.94
N LYS A 204 -22.99 1.25 8.18
CA LYS A 204 -24.16 1.95 8.72
C LYS A 204 -23.76 3.37 9.16
N TRP A 205 -24.68 4.33 9.12
CA TRP A 205 -24.41 5.76 9.39
C TRP A 205 -25.30 6.28 10.51
N ILE A 206 -24.77 7.14 11.38
CA ILE A 206 -25.52 7.83 12.44
C ILE A 206 -25.36 9.34 12.31
N PRO A 207 -26.45 10.11 12.07
CA PRO A 207 -27.80 9.66 11.74
C PRO A 207 -27.86 8.98 10.36
N GLU A 208 -28.98 8.35 10.02
CA GLU A 208 -29.19 7.81 8.67
C GLU A 208 -28.97 8.90 7.61
N GLY A 209 -28.03 8.67 6.69
CA GLY A 209 -27.63 9.69 5.70
C GLY A 209 -26.81 10.86 6.27
N GLY A 210 -26.20 10.70 7.45
CA GLY A 210 -25.39 11.73 8.11
C GLY A 210 -24.23 12.29 7.28
N TYR A 211 -23.82 11.61 6.22
CA TYR A 211 -22.78 12.08 5.29
C TYR A 211 -23.23 13.25 4.39
N LYS A 212 -24.54 13.50 4.20
CA LYS A 212 -25.03 14.51 3.22
C LYS A 212 -24.82 15.96 3.68
N ASN A 213 -24.88 16.21 5.00
CA ASN A 213 -24.86 17.56 5.57
C ASN A 213 -23.68 17.78 6.51
N LEU A 214 -22.50 17.27 6.15
CA LEU A 214 -21.28 17.49 6.90
C LEU A 214 -20.80 18.95 6.77
N LYS A 215 -20.48 19.55 7.91
CA LYS A 215 -19.76 20.83 7.99
C LYS A 215 -18.29 20.53 8.28
N ILE A 216 -17.43 20.94 7.36
CA ILE A 216 -16.01 20.57 7.38
C ILE A 216 -15.21 21.86 7.48
N VAL A 217 -14.40 21.95 8.53
CA VAL A 217 -13.47 23.06 8.72
C VAL A 217 -12.10 22.54 8.34
N VAL A 218 -11.54 23.09 7.27
CA VAL A 218 -10.18 22.77 6.82
C VAL A 218 -9.25 23.83 7.40
N GLN A 219 -8.33 23.41 8.27
CA GLN A 219 -7.26 24.27 8.75
C GLN A 219 -6.09 24.16 7.79
N ILE A 220 -5.77 25.27 7.13
CA ILE A 220 -4.63 25.35 6.21
C ILE A 220 -3.55 26.15 6.92
N ASP A 221 -2.34 25.62 6.97
CA ASP A 221 -1.21 26.32 7.56
C ASP A 221 -0.82 27.53 6.69
N SER A 222 -0.46 28.64 7.36
CA SER A 222 0.01 29.86 6.72
C SER A 222 1.36 29.70 6.01
N GLU A 223 2.09 28.62 6.29
CA GLU A 223 3.32 28.24 5.59
C GLU A 223 3.08 27.76 4.15
N ILE A 224 1.85 27.37 3.81
CA ILE A 224 1.47 26.84 2.47
C ILE A 224 1.18 27.98 1.48
N ASP A 225 1.21 29.24 1.92
CA ASP A 225 1.01 30.41 1.06
C ASP A 225 2.06 30.46 -0.07
N ALA A 226 1.61 30.32 -1.32
CA ALA A 226 2.49 30.26 -2.49
C ALA A 226 3.37 31.50 -2.63
N HIS A 227 2.90 32.68 -2.23
CA HIS A 227 3.69 33.89 -2.32
C HIS A 227 4.92 33.82 -1.40
N LYS A 228 4.71 33.49 -0.12
CA LYS A 228 5.81 33.32 0.84
C LYS A 228 6.75 32.19 0.44
N ALA A 229 6.20 31.05 0.01
CA ALA A 229 7.01 29.91 -0.43
C ALA A 229 7.88 30.26 -1.64
N SER A 230 7.32 30.97 -2.63
CA SER A 230 8.05 31.40 -3.83
C SER A 230 9.19 32.37 -3.51
N GLU A 231 8.96 33.32 -2.60
CA GLU A 231 9.98 34.25 -2.14
C GLU A 231 11.10 33.54 -1.37
N GLN A 232 10.75 32.59 -0.50
CA GLN A 232 11.72 31.78 0.23
C GLN A 232 12.56 30.92 -0.71
N GLU A 233 11.96 30.28 -1.71
CA GLU A 233 12.67 29.48 -2.70
C GLU A 233 13.58 30.34 -3.57
N LEU A 234 13.13 31.54 -3.98
CA LEU A 234 13.97 32.50 -4.70
C LEU A 234 15.16 32.94 -3.85
N LYS A 235 14.92 33.29 -2.57
CA LYS A 235 16.00 33.61 -1.62
C LYS A 235 16.98 32.47 -1.50
N ARG A 236 16.50 31.23 -1.32
CA ARG A 236 17.34 30.02 -1.21
C ARG A 236 18.21 29.78 -2.46
N ARG A 237 17.66 29.99 -3.65
CA ARG A 237 18.39 29.86 -4.92
C ARG A 237 19.41 30.97 -5.10
N HIS A 238 19.02 32.22 -4.87
CA HIS A 238 19.93 33.37 -4.96
C HIS A 238 21.10 33.21 -3.99
N LYS A 239 20.78 32.81 -2.76
CA LYS A 239 21.72 32.32 -1.77
C LYS A 239 22.69 31.33 -2.42
N SER A 240 22.24 30.20 -2.95
CA SER A 240 23.14 29.16 -3.48
C SER A 240 24.18 29.63 -4.53
N LEU A 241 23.97 30.78 -5.18
CA LEU A 241 24.92 31.39 -6.12
C LEU A 241 26.05 32.16 -5.43
N GLY A 242 25.86 32.60 -4.18
CA GLY A 242 26.82 33.41 -3.44
C GLY A 242 28.02 32.60 -2.96
N LEU A 243 29.22 33.13 -3.20
CA LEU A 243 30.48 32.51 -2.76
C LEU A 243 30.73 32.81 -1.28
N LEU A 244 31.19 31.80 -0.53
CA LEU A 244 31.59 32.00 0.86
C LEU A 244 33.02 32.55 0.92
N ARG A 245 33.19 33.64 1.66
CA ARG A 245 34.47 34.33 1.86
C ARG A 245 34.76 34.37 3.35
N ILE A 246 35.99 34.03 3.73
CA ILE A 246 36.41 34.01 5.15
C ILE A 246 36.43 35.43 5.72
N VAL A 247 35.94 35.57 6.95
CA VAL A 247 35.99 36.79 7.77
C VAL A 247 36.99 36.57 8.90
N THR A 248 37.96 37.49 9.04
CA THR A 248 38.97 37.45 10.12
C THR A 248 39.05 38.74 10.94
N ASP A 249 38.43 39.82 10.46
CA ASP A 249 38.61 41.19 10.92
C ASP A 249 37.43 41.75 11.73
N ARG A 250 36.30 41.02 11.78
CA ARG A 250 35.11 41.37 12.56
C ARG A 250 34.46 40.14 13.19
N GLY A 251 33.62 40.38 14.20
CA GLY A 251 32.77 39.34 14.79
C GLY A 251 31.57 38.96 13.92
N LEU A 252 30.93 37.84 14.30
CA LEU A 252 29.73 37.29 13.67
C LEU A 252 28.58 38.32 13.60
N GLN A 253 28.00 38.50 12.42
CA GLN A 253 26.79 39.29 12.18
C GLN A 253 25.68 38.42 11.57
N ILE A 254 24.44 38.90 11.67
CA ILE A 254 23.28 38.22 11.06
C ILE A 254 23.44 38.26 9.53
N GLY A 255 23.32 37.10 8.89
CA GLY A 255 23.57 36.89 7.46
C GLY A 255 24.88 36.18 7.15
N ASP A 256 25.77 36.03 8.14
CA ASP A 256 27.00 35.24 8.00
C ASP A 256 26.74 33.74 8.18
N VAL A 257 27.68 32.94 7.68
CA VAL A 257 27.73 31.50 7.88
C VAL A 257 28.90 31.18 8.81
N VAL A 258 28.61 30.47 9.90
CA VAL A 258 29.62 30.13 10.91
C VAL A 258 29.77 28.63 11.05
N VAL A 259 31.00 28.15 11.25
CA VAL A 259 31.31 26.76 11.55
C VAL A 259 31.69 26.66 13.02
N LEU A 260 30.88 25.92 13.78
CA LEU A 260 30.95 25.86 15.24
C LEU A 260 31.21 24.43 15.73
N ASP A 261 31.99 24.32 16.80
CA ASP A 261 31.94 23.14 17.67
C ASP A 261 31.07 23.48 18.88
N ILE A 262 29.98 22.73 19.06
CA ILE A 262 28.98 22.95 20.10
C ILE A 262 29.06 21.81 21.10
N SER A 263 29.08 22.15 22.38
CA SER A 263 28.95 21.22 23.48
C SER A 263 27.97 21.76 24.52
N ALA A 264 27.21 20.87 25.16
CA ALA A 264 26.23 21.25 26.16
C ALA A 264 26.34 20.39 27.42
N THR A 265 26.20 21.04 28.57
CA THR A 265 26.17 20.40 29.89
C THR A 265 24.95 20.86 30.68
N THR A 266 24.33 19.96 31.41
CA THR A 266 23.20 20.28 32.31
C THR A 266 23.63 21.20 33.46
N ILE A 267 22.76 22.14 33.82
CA ILE A 267 22.87 22.97 35.02
C ILE A 267 21.74 22.53 35.97
N ASP A 268 22.07 21.75 37.00
CA ASP A 268 21.13 21.43 38.08
C ASP A 268 21.09 22.58 39.11
N GLN A 269 19.94 22.75 39.78
CA GLN A 269 19.74 23.80 40.79
C GLN A 269 20.71 23.74 41.98
N ASP A 270 21.37 22.59 42.20
CA ASP A 270 22.34 22.35 43.27
C ASP A 270 23.82 22.34 42.80
N GLU A 271 24.13 22.73 41.55
CA GLU A 271 25.47 22.80 40.91
C GLU A 271 26.36 21.53 41.03
N SER A 272 25.83 20.43 41.56
CA SER A 272 26.61 19.27 42.01
C SER A 272 26.62 18.10 41.01
N ASN A 273 25.74 18.09 40.01
CA ASN A 273 25.64 17.05 38.99
C ASN A 273 25.77 17.60 37.57
N ILE A 274 26.99 17.99 37.17
CA ILE A 274 27.26 18.37 35.78
C ILE A 274 27.28 17.10 34.91
N ARG A 275 26.25 16.90 34.09
CA ARG A 275 26.21 15.83 33.08
C ARG A 275 26.29 16.41 31.68
N LYS A 276 27.19 15.87 30.84
CA LYS A 276 27.22 16.16 29.40
C LYS A 276 25.92 15.71 28.75
N ILE A 277 25.49 16.44 27.71
CA ILE A 277 24.34 16.10 26.88
C ILE A 277 24.89 15.67 25.50
N PRO A 278 25.16 14.36 25.27
CA PRO A 278 25.79 13.91 24.03
C PRO A 278 24.95 14.24 22.79
N SER A 279 23.62 14.25 22.95
CA SER A 279 22.68 14.57 21.87
C SER A 279 22.73 16.03 21.40
N ALA A 280 23.37 16.91 22.17
CA ALA A 280 23.54 18.33 21.86
C ALA A 280 25.02 18.68 21.58
N GLU A 281 25.90 17.68 21.48
CA GLU A 281 27.29 17.87 21.05
C GLU A 281 27.37 17.70 19.54
N THR A 282 27.97 18.68 18.84
CA THR A 282 28.14 18.62 17.38
C THR A 282 29.44 19.32 17.01
N LYS A 283 30.26 18.66 16.20
CA LYS A 283 31.53 19.21 15.70
C LYS A 283 31.39 19.60 14.24
N GLY A 284 31.95 20.76 13.88
CA GLY A 284 31.87 21.29 12.52
C GLY A 284 30.45 21.63 12.09
N PHE A 285 29.60 22.07 13.02
CA PHE A 285 28.24 22.48 12.74
C PHE A 285 28.24 23.78 11.92
N GLN A 286 27.82 23.68 10.65
CA GLN A 286 27.65 24.84 9.80
C GLN A 286 26.28 25.47 10.03
N PHE A 287 26.27 26.74 10.42
CA PHE A 287 25.06 27.49 10.75
C PHE A 287 24.97 28.76 9.90
N ASP A 288 23.91 28.88 9.09
CA ASP A 288 23.54 30.11 8.38
C ASP A 288 22.68 30.96 9.33
N THR A 289 23.20 32.11 9.76
CA THR A 289 22.54 32.94 10.79
C THR A 289 21.28 33.65 10.29
N GLU A 290 21.08 33.75 8.96
CA GLU A 290 19.85 34.33 8.40
C GLU A 290 18.64 33.39 8.57
N ASP A 291 18.88 32.10 8.79
CA ASP A 291 17.83 31.13 9.11
C ASP A 291 17.28 31.30 10.54
N GLY A 292 17.85 32.22 11.34
CA GLY A 292 17.36 32.62 12.65
C GLY A 292 17.45 31.52 13.72
N ASP A 293 16.55 31.58 14.70
CA ASP A 293 16.50 30.69 15.88
C ASP A 293 15.99 29.25 15.58
N LYS A 294 16.18 28.73 14.37
CA LYS A 294 15.81 27.35 14.02
C LYS A 294 16.57 26.30 14.83
N VAL A 295 17.72 26.65 15.40
CA VAL A 295 18.54 25.76 16.24
C VAL A 295 17.98 25.70 17.65
N LEU A 296 17.97 26.81 18.38
CA LEU A 296 17.42 26.93 19.72
C LEU A 296 17.12 28.42 19.98
N PRO A 297 15.95 28.79 20.53
CA PRO A 297 15.63 30.18 20.81
C PRO A 297 16.70 30.85 21.70
N GLY A 298 17.17 32.03 21.29
CA GLY A 298 18.24 32.76 21.99
C GLY A 298 19.67 32.25 21.75
N PHE A 299 19.85 31.19 20.94
CA PHE A 299 21.18 30.72 20.56
C PHE A 299 21.92 31.72 19.68
N LEU A 300 21.26 32.25 18.64
CA LEU A 300 21.87 33.22 17.74
C LEU A 300 22.31 34.46 18.51
N ASP A 301 21.43 35.04 19.33
CA ASP A 301 21.72 36.21 20.17
C ASP A 301 22.93 36.00 21.08
N SER A 302 23.10 34.78 21.58
CA SER A 302 24.20 34.42 22.47
C SER A 302 25.55 34.33 21.75
N ILE A 303 25.58 34.03 20.45
CA ILE A 303 26.82 33.89 19.67
C ILE A 303 27.14 35.12 18.81
N ILE A 304 26.22 36.07 18.62
CA ILE A 304 26.49 37.31 17.89
C ILE A 304 27.75 37.99 18.43
N GLY A 305 28.60 38.46 17.50
CA GLY A 305 29.87 39.11 17.79
C GLY A 305 31.05 38.19 18.04
N ILE A 306 30.87 36.86 18.14
CA ILE A 306 31.98 35.91 18.32
C ILE A 306 32.96 35.99 17.14
N GLN A 307 34.26 35.95 17.43
CA GLN A 307 35.32 35.97 16.43
C GLN A 307 35.83 34.57 16.10
N GLN A 308 36.54 34.44 14.99
CA GLN A 308 37.19 33.18 14.63
C GLN A 308 38.21 32.76 15.70
N GLY A 309 38.13 31.50 16.15
CA GLY A 309 38.96 30.93 17.20
C GLY A 309 38.49 31.24 18.62
N GLU A 310 37.45 32.05 18.80
CA GLU A 310 36.92 32.40 20.11
C GLU A 310 35.99 31.29 20.64
N THR A 311 36.06 31.05 21.95
CA THR A 311 35.14 30.16 22.66
C THR A 311 34.24 30.98 23.57
N LYS A 312 32.94 30.76 23.49
CA LYS A 312 31.93 31.45 24.29
C LYS A 312 31.03 30.44 24.99
N SER A 313 30.76 30.67 26.26
CA SER A 313 29.86 29.84 27.05
C SER A 313 28.68 30.66 27.55
N PHE A 314 27.47 30.13 27.41
CA PHE A 314 26.23 30.81 27.81
C PHE A 314 25.15 29.80 28.22
N PRO A 315 24.28 30.14 29.19
CA PRO A 315 23.18 29.29 29.60
C PRO A 315 21.98 29.47 28.65
N LEU A 316 21.35 28.37 28.24
CA LEU A 316 20.05 28.38 27.57
C LEU A 316 19.12 27.32 28.16
N LEU A 317 17.82 27.57 28.00
CA LEU A 317 16.76 26.65 28.38
C LEU A 317 16.22 25.98 27.12
N PHE A 318 16.11 24.66 27.15
CA PHE A 318 15.37 23.93 26.12
C PHE A 318 13.85 24.19 26.26
N PRO A 319 13.15 24.58 25.19
CA PRO A 319 11.71 24.79 25.22
C PRO A 319 10.93 23.53 25.63
N GLU A 320 9.75 23.74 26.24
CA GLU A 320 8.82 22.64 26.56
C GLU A 320 8.35 21.87 25.32
N SER A 321 8.38 22.51 24.15
CA SER A 321 8.02 21.92 22.85
C SER A 321 9.16 21.16 22.17
N TRP A 322 10.28 20.90 22.85
CA TRP A 322 11.44 20.23 22.24
C TRP A 322 11.14 18.80 21.81
N LYS A 323 11.76 18.32 20.72
CA LYS A 323 11.47 17.00 20.13
C LYS A 323 11.80 15.84 21.08
N GLN A 324 12.88 15.98 21.84
CA GLN A 324 13.36 14.96 22.78
C GLN A 324 12.77 15.23 24.16
N GLU A 325 11.94 14.31 24.66
CA GLU A 325 11.20 14.47 25.92
C GLU A 325 12.12 14.71 27.12
N ASN A 326 13.29 14.04 27.13
CA ASN A 326 14.29 14.15 28.19
C ASN A 326 15.04 15.49 28.24
N LEU A 327 14.89 16.35 27.22
CA LEU A 327 15.52 17.67 27.19
C LEU A 327 14.52 18.82 27.39
N ARG A 328 13.21 18.57 27.40
CA ARG A 328 12.20 19.62 27.59
C ARG A 328 12.37 20.30 28.94
N GLY A 329 12.44 21.64 28.96
CA GLY A 329 12.57 22.44 30.19
C GLY A 329 13.94 22.34 30.89
N VAL A 330 14.91 21.65 30.29
CA VAL A 330 16.24 21.47 30.91
C VAL A 330 17.08 22.74 30.73
N HIS A 331 17.68 23.22 31.82
CA HIS A 331 18.71 24.26 31.77
C HIS A 331 20.06 23.64 31.38
N ALA A 332 20.67 24.17 30.32
CA ALA A 332 21.96 23.72 29.84
C ALA A 332 22.93 24.90 29.64
N GLN A 333 24.18 24.69 30.05
CA GLN A 333 25.31 25.53 29.70
C GLN A 333 25.83 25.08 28.34
N PHE A 334 25.70 25.94 27.34
CA PHE A 334 26.30 25.73 26.03
C PHE A 334 27.71 26.31 26.03
N THR A 335 28.64 25.60 25.41
CA THR A 335 29.97 26.08 25.09
C THR A 335 30.19 25.89 23.60
N VAL A 336 30.43 27.00 22.92
CA VAL A 336 30.54 27.10 21.48
C VAL A 336 31.92 27.63 21.13
N GLU A 337 32.64 26.91 20.30
CA GLU A 337 33.92 27.33 19.71
C GLU A 337 33.70 27.70 18.24
N CYS A 338 34.04 28.92 17.86
CA CYS A 338 33.97 29.38 16.47
C CYS A 338 35.22 28.94 15.72
N LYS A 339 35.09 27.99 14.80
CA LYS A 339 36.23 27.52 13.99
C LYS A 339 36.50 28.43 12.81
N GLU A 340 35.44 28.72 12.06
CA GLU A 340 35.51 29.49 10.82
C GLU A 340 34.28 30.38 10.71
N LEU A 341 34.51 31.60 10.24
CA LEU A 341 33.47 32.57 9.97
C LEU A 341 33.52 32.94 8.50
N PHE A 342 32.37 32.91 7.84
CA PHE A 342 32.23 33.25 6.44
C PHE A 342 31.14 34.31 6.27
N TYR A 343 31.40 35.29 5.40
CA TYR A 343 30.35 36.10 4.81
C TYR A 343 30.05 35.59 3.41
N ARG A 344 28.83 35.86 2.95
CA ARG A 344 28.34 35.37 1.68
C ARG A 344 28.33 36.51 0.67
N ASP A 345 29.20 36.41 -0.32
CA ASP A 345 29.33 37.36 -1.40
C ASP A 345 28.28 37.03 -2.47
N LEU A 346 27.12 37.70 -2.39
CA LEU A 346 25.98 37.48 -3.27
C LEU A 346 26.12 38.32 -4.54
N PRO A 347 25.87 37.73 -5.73
CA PRO A 347 25.79 38.52 -6.95
C PRO A 347 24.58 39.46 -6.91
N GLU A 348 24.68 40.59 -7.63
CA GLU A 348 23.57 41.52 -7.82
C GLU A 348 22.35 40.81 -8.41
N LEU A 349 21.17 41.12 -7.87
CA LEU A 349 19.91 40.46 -8.21
C LEU A 349 19.30 41.06 -9.48
N ASP A 350 19.99 40.86 -10.60
CA ASP A 350 19.62 41.36 -11.93
C ASP A 350 19.34 40.22 -12.93
N ASP A 351 18.86 40.55 -14.13
CA ASP A 351 18.54 39.57 -15.18
C ASP A 351 19.70 38.67 -15.59
N SER A 352 20.96 39.10 -15.36
CA SER A 352 22.15 38.32 -15.68
C SER A 352 22.28 36.99 -14.91
N ILE A 353 21.59 36.87 -13.77
CA ILE A 353 21.57 35.64 -12.96
C ILE A 353 20.29 34.82 -13.14
N ALA A 354 19.33 35.26 -13.96
CA ALA A 354 18.05 34.59 -14.14
C ALA A 354 18.20 33.11 -14.57
N ASP A 355 19.04 32.84 -15.58
CA ASP A 355 19.30 31.47 -16.06
C ASP A 355 20.00 30.60 -15.02
N LYS A 356 20.83 31.21 -14.15
CA LYS A 356 21.48 30.49 -13.02
C LYS A 356 20.48 30.16 -11.91
N LEU A 357 19.48 31.00 -11.68
CA LEU A 357 18.43 30.78 -10.68
C LEU A 357 17.43 29.72 -11.14
N LEU A 358 17.02 29.79 -12.41
CA LEU A 358 16.12 28.83 -13.02
C LEU A 358 16.51 28.65 -14.50
N PRO A 359 17.06 27.48 -14.87
CA PRO A 359 17.47 27.23 -16.24
C PRO A 359 16.34 27.48 -17.24
N GLY A 360 16.62 28.23 -18.29
CA GLY A 360 15.65 28.58 -19.34
C GLY A 360 14.88 29.88 -19.13
N CYS A 361 15.10 30.60 -18.03
CA CYS A 361 14.58 31.95 -17.82
C CYS A 361 15.61 33.01 -18.23
N THR A 362 15.17 34.09 -18.87
CA THR A 362 16.06 35.19 -19.32
C THR A 362 15.97 36.43 -18.44
N THR A 363 14.86 36.63 -17.72
CA THR A 363 14.68 37.78 -16.82
C THR A 363 14.32 37.33 -15.40
N LEU A 364 14.60 38.18 -14.41
CA LEU A 364 14.28 37.92 -13.02
C LEU A 364 12.76 37.82 -12.79
N GLU A 365 11.98 38.60 -13.54
CA GLU A 365 10.52 38.55 -13.51
C GLU A 365 9.99 37.17 -13.94
N GLN A 366 10.53 36.59 -15.01
CA GLN A 366 10.19 35.24 -15.45
C GLN A 366 10.52 34.18 -14.39
N VAL A 367 11.65 34.34 -13.67
CA VAL A 367 12.02 33.44 -12.57
C VAL A 367 10.98 33.54 -11.44
N LYS A 368 10.60 34.75 -11.03
CA LYS A 368 9.60 34.98 -9.99
C LYS A 368 8.25 34.38 -10.36
N GLU A 369 7.77 34.63 -11.58
CA GLU A 369 6.51 34.09 -12.09
C GLU A 369 6.52 32.57 -12.15
N SER A 370 7.59 31.96 -12.67
CA SER A 370 7.69 30.50 -12.77
C SER A 370 7.75 29.82 -11.40
N LEU A 371 8.47 30.39 -10.44
CA LEU A 371 8.49 29.89 -9.06
C LEU A 371 7.13 30.03 -8.40
N LEU A 372 6.46 31.18 -8.56
CA LEU A 372 5.12 31.42 -8.04
C LEU A 372 4.12 30.41 -8.61
N GLN A 373 4.13 30.18 -9.93
CA GLN A 373 3.24 29.21 -10.55
C GLN A 373 3.44 27.79 -9.99
N LYS A 374 4.69 27.35 -9.82
CA LYS A 374 4.99 26.05 -9.20
C LYS A 374 4.51 25.99 -7.76
N CYS A 375 4.71 27.05 -6.99
CA CYS A 375 4.23 27.12 -5.60
C CYS A 375 2.70 27.13 -5.52
N LEU A 376 2.00 27.78 -6.46
CA LEU A 376 0.53 27.73 -6.54
C LEU A 376 0.01 26.33 -6.82
N GLU A 377 0.65 25.58 -7.73
CA GLU A 377 0.30 24.19 -8.02
C GLU A 377 0.47 23.30 -6.77
N VAL A 378 1.57 23.49 -6.03
CA VAL A 378 1.83 22.78 -4.76
C VAL A 378 0.82 23.18 -3.69
N GLU A 379 0.54 24.47 -3.52
CA GLU A 379 -0.45 24.97 -2.55
C GLU A 379 -1.85 24.44 -2.86
N GLN A 380 -2.26 24.46 -4.13
CA GLN A 380 -3.55 23.93 -4.55
C GLN A 380 -3.65 22.45 -4.24
N THR A 381 -2.64 21.66 -4.62
CA THR A 381 -2.59 20.22 -4.33
C THR A 381 -2.66 19.95 -2.83
N ALA A 382 -1.91 20.71 -2.02
CA ALA A 382 -1.93 20.58 -0.57
C ALA A 382 -3.30 20.94 0.04
N LYS A 383 -3.98 21.97 -0.49
CA LYS A 383 -5.33 22.37 -0.07
C LYS A 383 -6.36 21.31 -0.43
N GLU A 384 -6.30 20.74 -1.63
CA GLU A 384 -7.17 19.65 -2.07
C GLU A 384 -6.98 18.44 -1.16
N GLN A 385 -5.73 18.00 -0.94
CA GLN A 385 -5.41 16.90 -0.03
C GLN A 385 -5.87 17.14 1.41
N ALA A 386 -5.67 18.35 1.95
CA ALA A 386 -6.12 18.71 3.29
C ALA A 386 -7.65 18.69 3.39
N THR A 387 -8.34 19.12 2.33
CA THR A 387 -9.80 19.10 2.25
C THR A 387 -10.32 17.66 2.20
N ASP A 388 -9.74 16.82 1.35
CA ASP A 388 -10.08 15.41 1.22
C ASP A 388 -9.87 14.66 2.54
N ASN A 389 -8.72 14.86 3.18
CA ASN A 389 -8.43 14.26 4.49
C ASN A 389 -9.45 14.72 5.55
N ALA A 390 -9.81 16.00 5.58
CA ALA A 390 -10.82 16.51 6.49
C ALA A 390 -12.22 15.92 6.21
N ILE A 391 -12.58 15.71 4.94
CA ILE A 391 -13.83 15.03 4.54
C ILE A 391 -13.81 13.58 5.05
N LEU A 392 -12.75 12.83 4.75
CA LEU A 392 -12.61 11.42 5.15
C LEU A 392 -12.64 11.25 6.68
N ASP A 393 -12.01 12.16 7.42
CA ASP A 393 -12.03 12.18 8.88
C ASP A 393 -13.43 12.44 9.45
N GLN A 394 -14.21 13.33 8.84
CA GLN A 394 -15.59 13.58 9.27
C GLN A 394 -16.51 12.43 8.90
N LEU A 395 -16.32 11.82 7.72
CA LEU A 395 -17.05 10.62 7.31
C LEU A 395 -16.83 9.48 8.32
N ARG A 396 -15.59 9.27 8.77
CA ARG A 396 -15.27 8.26 9.80
C ARG A 396 -16.03 8.50 11.10
N LYS A 397 -16.18 9.75 11.55
CA LYS A 397 -16.87 10.09 12.81
C LYS A 397 -18.38 9.85 12.77
N VAL A 398 -18.99 9.94 11.59
CA VAL A 398 -20.44 9.77 11.38
C VAL A 398 -20.80 8.34 10.99
N MET A 399 -19.80 7.53 10.65
CA MET A 399 -19.95 6.09 10.44
C MET A 399 -20.10 5.35 11.77
N ILE A 400 -20.96 4.33 11.81
CA ILE A 400 -21.03 3.41 12.96
C ILE A 400 -19.69 2.68 13.11
N GLU A 401 -19.33 2.33 14.33
CA GLU A 401 -18.19 1.45 14.57
C GLU A 401 -18.42 0.10 13.87
N VAL A 402 -17.69 -0.08 12.78
CA VAL A 402 -17.67 -1.30 11.98
C VAL A 402 -16.47 -2.12 12.40
N ASP A 403 -16.71 -3.36 12.77
CA ASP A 403 -15.67 -4.34 13.03
C ASP A 403 -15.04 -4.80 11.70
N ILE A 404 -13.72 -4.82 11.65
CA ILE A 404 -12.97 -5.12 10.43
C ILE A 404 -12.40 -6.55 10.51
N PRO A 405 -12.67 -7.41 9.50
CA PRO A 405 -12.09 -8.74 9.47
C PRO A 405 -10.56 -8.68 9.40
N GLN A 406 -9.90 -9.60 10.11
CA GLN A 406 -8.44 -9.67 10.14
C GLN A 406 -7.85 -9.88 8.74
N SER A 407 -8.49 -10.69 7.88
CA SER A 407 -7.97 -10.91 6.53
C SER A 407 -7.94 -9.62 5.69
N LEU A 408 -8.91 -8.71 5.89
CA LEU A 408 -8.92 -7.40 5.21
C LEU A 408 -7.77 -6.51 5.68
N LEU A 409 -7.50 -6.52 6.99
CA LEU A 409 -6.40 -5.76 7.58
C LEU A 409 -5.04 -6.27 7.10
N GLU A 410 -4.87 -7.59 7.06
CA GLU A 410 -3.64 -8.22 6.56
C GLU A 410 -3.43 -7.95 5.07
N GLU A 411 -4.48 -8.05 4.26
CA GLU A 411 -4.41 -7.75 2.82
C GLU A 411 -3.99 -6.29 2.59
N GLN A 412 -4.70 -5.35 3.20
CA GLN A 412 -4.44 -3.92 3.05
C GLN A 412 -3.03 -3.55 3.55
N GLY A 413 -2.65 -4.08 4.73
CA GLY A 413 -1.34 -3.79 5.29
C GLY A 413 -0.18 -4.39 4.51
N ARG A 414 -0.35 -5.57 3.89
CA ARG A 414 0.64 -6.12 2.95
C ARG A 414 0.78 -5.26 1.70
N GLN A 415 -0.31 -4.69 1.20
CA GLN A 415 -0.27 -3.77 0.06
C GLN A 415 0.51 -2.49 0.40
N PHE A 416 0.19 -1.84 1.53
CA PHE A 416 0.90 -0.64 1.99
C PHE A 416 2.37 -0.91 2.26
N TYR A 417 2.67 -2.01 2.97
CA TYR A 417 4.05 -2.38 3.24
C TYR A 417 4.83 -2.68 1.95
N GLY A 418 4.19 -3.32 0.97
CA GLY A 418 4.78 -3.53 -0.36
C GLY A 418 5.14 -2.21 -1.06
N ALA A 419 4.26 -1.21 -1.00
CA ALA A 419 4.53 0.11 -1.57
C ALA A 419 5.68 0.84 -0.84
N GLU A 420 5.71 0.77 0.49
CA GLU A 420 6.79 1.34 1.31
C GLU A 420 8.15 0.70 0.98
N LEU A 421 8.19 -0.63 0.82
CA LEU A 421 9.41 -1.33 0.42
C LEU A 421 9.92 -0.88 -0.96
N LEU A 422 9.02 -0.62 -1.91
CA LEU A 422 9.39 -0.10 -3.23
C LEU A 422 9.97 1.32 -3.14
N GLU A 423 9.39 2.18 -2.31
CA GLU A 423 9.91 3.54 -2.09
C GLU A 423 11.30 3.49 -1.45
N ILE A 424 11.48 2.66 -0.42
CA ILE A 424 12.79 2.47 0.22
C ILE A 424 13.80 1.95 -0.81
N GLN A 425 13.42 1.00 -1.65
CA GLN A 425 14.31 0.47 -2.70
C GLN A 425 14.67 1.53 -3.77
N ALA A 426 13.74 2.44 -4.10
CA ALA A 426 13.99 3.50 -5.07
C ALA A 426 14.93 4.59 -4.51
N ASN A 427 14.77 4.93 -3.22
CA ASN A 427 15.51 6.01 -2.58
C ASN A 427 16.82 5.55 -1.92
N MET A 428 16.96 4.27 -1.57
CA MET A 428 18.13 3.70 -0.93
C MET A 428 18.72 2.55 -1.74
N LYS A 429 20.05 2.51 -1.86
CA LYS A 429 20.76 1.34 -2.39
C LYS A 429 20.81 0.25 -1.33
N LEU A 430 19.74 -0.51 -1.20
CA LEU A 430 19.69 -1.67 -0.30
C LEU A 430 20.48 -2.84 -0.88
N ASN A 431 21.26 -3.52 -0.03
CA ASN A 431 21.86 -4.80 -0.37
C ASN A 431 20.83 -5.93 -0.24
N GLU A 432 21.06 -7.06 -0.93
CA GLU A 432 20.14 -8.20 -0.97
C GLU A 432 19.77 -8.73 0.42
N GLN A 433 20.73 -8.76 1.36
CA GLN A 433 20.48 -9.19 2.75
C GLN A 433 19.56 -8.23 3.52
N GLN A 434 19.66 -6.92 3.27
CA GLN A 434 18.79 -5.92 3.91
C GLN A 434 17.36 -6.03 3.36
N LEU A 435 17.23 -6.20 2.05
CA LEU A 435 15.93 -6.42 1.41
C LEU A 435 15.27 -7.72 1.89
N ALA A 436 16.04 -8.81 2.04
CA ALA A 436 15.55 -10.07 2.59
C ALA A 436 15.08 -9.94 4.05
N SER A 437 15.78 -9.13 4.86
CA SER A 437 15.36 -8.84 6.24
C SER A 437 14.04 -8.07 6.28
N LEU A 438 13.91 -7.03 5.45
CA LEU A 438 12.70 -6.19 5.38
C LEU A 438 11.50 -6.94 4.78
N SER A 439 11.73 -7.84 3.82
CA SER A 439 10.66 -8.67 3.25
C SER A 439 10.32 -9.93 4.08
N SER A 440 10.95 -10.12 5.24
CA SER A 440 10.70 -11.28 6.08
C SER A 440 9.27 -11.26 6.68
N PRO A 441 8.62 -12.43 6.89
CA PRO A 441 7.29 -12.47 7.49
C PRO A 441 7.20 -11.78 8.86
N ARG A 442 8.31 -11.78 9.61
CA ARG A 442 8.39 -11.09 10.91
C ARG A 442 8.28 -9.59 10.76
N ALA A 443 9.01 -8.99 9.81
CA ALA A 443 8.97 -7.55 9.56
C ALA A 443 7.58 -7.09 9.09
N VAL A 444 6.95 -7.87 8.22
CA VAL A 444 5.57 -7.62 7.79
C VAL A 444 4.60 -7.64 8.97
N ASN A 445 4.68 -8.65 9.84
CA ASN A 445 3.79 -8.75 10.99
C ASN A 445 4.00 -7.62 12.00
N GLU A 446 5.26 -7.21 12.23
CA GLU A 446 5.58 -6.07 13.10
C GLU A 446 5.00 -4.76 12.54
N TYR A 447 5.09 -4.55 11.22
CA TYR A 447 4.44 -3.43 10.55
C TYR A 447 2.92 -3.45 10.75
N LEU A 448 2.28 -4.61 10.55
CA LEU A 448 0.83 -4.77 10.70
C LEU A 448 0.35 -4.45 12.12
N GLU A 449 1.08 -4.87 13.15
CA GLU A 449 0.74 -4.56 14.55
C GLU A 449 0.95 -3.06 14.85
N ASN A 450 2.07 -2.49 14.44
CA ASN A 450 2.38 -1.08 14.69
C ASN A 450 1.46 -0.12 13.94
N GLN A 451 0.99 -0.50 12.75
CA GLN A 451 0.10 0.31 11.91
C GLN A 451 -1.37 -0.12 12.01
N LYS A 452 -1.72 -1.02 12.93
CA LYS A 452 -3.07 -1.61 13.02
C LYS A 452 -4.17 -0.56 13.09
N GLU A 453 -4.01 0.46 13.94
CA GLU A 453 -4.99 1.53 14.10
C GLU A 453 -5.12 2.39 12.84
N ASN A 454 -3.99 2.74 12.23
CA ASN A 454 -3.95 3.53 11.00
C ASN A 454 -4.61 2.76 9.83
N LEU A 455 -4.24 1.51 9.62
CA LEU A 455 -4.83 0.63 8.62
C LEU A 455 -6.34 0.46 8.85
N THR A 456 -6.76 0.28 10.10
CA THR A 456 -8.19 0.23 10.47
C THR A 456 -8.91 1.50 10.04
N ASN A 457 -8.32 2.68 10.27
CA ASN A 457 -8.89 3.96 9.86
C ASN A 457 -8.98 4.11 8.34
N ILE A 458 -7.95 3.71 7.61
CA ILE A 458 -7.93 3.76 6.14
C ILE A 458 -8.99 2.81 5.56
N ILE A 459 -9.10 1.59 6.09
CA ILE A 459 -10.11 0.63 5.65
C ILE A 459 -11.52 1.19 5.91
N LYS A 460 -11.76 1.79 7.08
CA LYS A 460 -13.03 2.47 7.39
C LYS A 460 -13.35 3.59 6.40
N GLN A 461 -12.36 4.40 6.02
CA GLN A 461 -12.52 5.46 5.01
C GLN A 461 -12.89 4.89 3.63
N ASN A 462 -12.18 3.84 3.18
CA ASN A 462 -12.45 3.20 1.90
C ASN A 462 -13.85 2.55 1.85
N LEU A 463 -14.25 1.91 2.95
CA LEU A 463 -15.60 1.34 3.09
C LEU A 463 -16.67 2.43 3.04
N ALA A 464 -16.46 3.54 3.74
CA ALA A 464 -17.35 4.70 3.74
C ALA A 464 -17.54 5.27 2.32
N VAL A 465 -16.44 5.51 1.60
CA VAL A 465 -16.48 6.02 0.22
C VAL A 465 -17.18 5.02 -0.72
N GLY A 466 -16.84 3.74 -0.61
CA GLY A 466 -17.44 2.68 -1.43
C GLY A 466 -18.94 2.51 -1.19
N ASP A 467 -19.41 2.67 0.05
CA ASP A 467 -20.84 2.64 0.38
C ASP A 467 -21.59 3.86 -0.16
N ILE A 468 -21.01 5.07 -0.05
CA ILE A 468 -21.59 6.29 -0.65
C ILE A 468 -21.68 6.14 -2.17
N PHE A 469 -20.62 5.65 -2.82
CA PHE A 469 -20.58 5.42 -4.26
C PHE A 469 -21.74 4.52 -4.72
N LYS A 470 -21.98 3.41 -3.99
CA LYS A 470 -23.09 2.49 -4.26
C LYS A 470 -24.46 3.13 -4.03
N ARG A 471 -24.64 3.89 -2.95
CA ARG A 471 -25.94 4.47 -2.57
C ARG A 471 -26.36 5.64 -3.44
N GLU A 472 -25.41 6.46 -3.85
CA GLU A 472 -25.66 7.59 -4.75
C GLU A 472 -25.60 7.17 -6.22
N ASN A 473 -25.36 5.87 -6.50
CA ASN A 473 -25.30 5.30 -7.85
C ASN A 473 -24.37 6.09 -8.78
N LEU A 474 -23.20 6.45 -8.25
CA LEU A 474 -22.21 7.20 -9.00
C LEU A 474 -21.64 6.31 -10.11
N GLN A 475 -21.33 6.92 -11.26
CA GLN A 475 -20.74 6.24 -12.40
C GLN A 475 -19.46 6.97 -12.81
N PHE A 476 -18.45 6.20 -13.17
CA PHE A 476 -17.25 6.75 -13.78
C PHE A 476 -17.46 6.89 -15.29
N PRO A 477 -17.13 8.06 -15.89
CA PRO A 477 -17.06 8.14 -17.33
C PRO A 477 -15.91 7.25 -17.83
N THR A 478 -16.20 6.37 -18.80
CA THR A 478 -15.22 5.41 -19.34
C THR A 478 -13.95 6.09 -19.84
N GLU A 479 -14.05 7.29 -20.42
CA GLU A 479 -12.90 8.04 -20.94
C GLU A 479 -11.86 8.41 -19.87
N GLU A 480 -12.32 8.75 -18.66
CA GLU A 480 -11.46 9.13 -17.54
C GLU A 480 -10.70 7.92 -16.99
N LEU A 481 -11.37 6.77 -16.89
CA LEU A 481 -10.74 5.50 -16.52
C LEU A 481 -9.64 5.11 -17.52
N VAL A 482 -9.93 5.23 -18.83
CA VAL A 482 -8.94 4.92 -19.87
C VAL A 482 -7.75 5.89 -19.82
N LYS A 483 -8.00 7.17 -19.54
CA LYS A 483 -6.94 8.18 -19.38
C LYS A 483 -6.05 7.84 -18.19
N GLU A 484 -6.63 7.45 -17.06
CA GLU A 484 -5.86 7.12 -15.87
C GLU A 484 -4.99 5.88 -16.06
N VAL A 485 -5.52 4.83 -16.68
CA VAL A 485 -4.74 3.63 -17.04
C VAL A 485 -3.55 3.99 -17.94
N LYS A 486 -3.76 4.90 -18.90
CA LYS A 486 -2.67 5.38 -19.76
C LYS A 486 -1.61 6.15 -18.97
N ASN A 487 -2.03 6.96 -18.00
CA ASN A 487 -1.11 7.68 -17.12
C ASN A 487 -0.28 6.71 -16.29
N SER A 488 -0.91 5.73 -15.63
CA SER A 488 -0.20 4.73 -14.82
C SER A 488 0.79 3.91 -15.66
N ILE A 489 0.40 3.47 -16.86
CA ILE A 489 1.31 2.77 -17.79
C ILE A 489 2.48 3.67 -18.22
N ALA A 490 2.23 4.95 -18.47
CA ALA A 490 3.28 5.90 -18.85
C ALA A 490 4.27 6.12 -17.69
N GLU A 491 3.80 6.14 -16.45
CA GLU A 491 4.66 6.22 -15.25
C GLU A 491 5.55 4.98 -15.09
N PHE A 492 4.98 3.76 -15.20
CA PHE A 492 5.78 2.53 -15.16
C PHE A 492 6.90 2.54 -16.21
N LYS A 493 6.59 2.99 -17.44
CA LYS A 493 7.56 3.13 -18.52
C LYS A 493 8.64 4.17 -18.21
N ARG A 494 8.29 5.30 -17.59
CA ARG A 494 9.26 6.33 -17.16
C ARG A 494 10.23 5.79 -16.12
N HIS A 495 9.75 4.96 -15.20
CA HIS A 495 10.55 4.37 -14.12
C HIS A 495 11.24 3.04 -14.50
N LYS A 496 11.08 2.56 -15.75
CA LYS A 496 11.62 1.26 -16.23
C LYS A 496 11.23 0.09 -15.33
N GLN A 497 10.01 0.13 -14.80
CA GLN A 497 9.44 -0.94 -13.99
C GLN A 497 8.68 -1.92 -14.90
N ASP A 498 8.86 -3.21 -14.65
CA ASP A 498 8.06 -4.25 -15.30
C ASP A 498 6.63 -4.21 -14.73
N TYR A 499 5.63 -4.27 -15.60
CA TYR A 499 4.22 -4.24 -15.22
C TYR A 499 3.43 -5.31 -15.97
N ASP A 500 2.38 -5.83 -15.33
CA ASP A 500 1.45 -6.79 -15.93
C ASP A 500 0.20 -6.05 -16.44
N GLU A 501 0.07 -5.94 -17.75
CA GLU A 501 -1.03 -5.24 -18.40
C GLU A 501 -2.42 -5.79 -18.07
N GLU A 502 -2.54 -7.10 -17.84
CA GLU A 502 -3.83 -7.71 -17.53
C GLU A 502 -4.26 -7.36 -16.11
N ARG A 503 -3.32 -7.37 -15.15
CA ARG A 503 -3.58 -7.00 -13.76
C ARG A 503 -3.92 -5.52 -13.59
N VAL A 504 -3.24 -4.62 -14.32
CA VAL A 504 -3.58 -3.18 -14.31
C VAL A 504 -5.00 -2.96 -14.82
N LYS A 505 -5.46 -3.76 -15.79
CA LYS A 505 -6.85 -3.70 -16.30
C LYS A 505 -7.87 -4.34 -15.35
N GLU A 506 -7.49 -5.36 -14.60
CA GLU A 506 -8.36 -6.06 -13.64
C GLU A 506 -8.67 -5.24 -12.38
N GLN A 507 -7.81 -4.29 -12.02
CA GLN A 507 -8.05 -3.38 -10.89
C GLN A 507 -9.14 -2.34 -11.16
N ILE A 508 -9.61 -2.22 -12.40
CA ILE A 508 -10.71 -1.33 -12.75
C ILE A 508 -12.04 -2.02 -12.38
N PRO A 509 -12.95 -1.37 -11.64
CA PRO A 509 -14.26 -1.93 -11.38
C PRO A 509 -14.96 -2.22 -12.72
N THR A 510 -15.38 -3.49 -12.87
CA THR A 510 -16.06 -4.12 -14.02
C THR A 510 -16.59 -3.17 -15.10
N ILE A 511 -15.75 -2.85 -16.08
CA ILE A 511 -16.17 -2.29 -17.37
C ILE A 511 -17.06 -3.33 -18.08
N PRO A 512 -18.23 -2.95 -18.65
CA PRO A 512 -19.04 -3.84 -19.47
C PRO A 512 -18.22 -4.44 -20.63
N GLN A 513 -18.46 -5.72 -20.97
CA GLN A 513 -17.66 -6.44 -21.99
C GLN A 513 -17.56 -5.76 -23.36
N SER A 514 -18.50 -4.88 -23.72
CA SER A 514 -18.49 -4.09 -24.96
C SER A 514 -17.32 -3.10 -25.03
N GLU A 515 -16.94 -2.48 -23.92
CA GLU A 515 -15.88 -1.46 -23.87
C GLU A 515 -14.48 -2.06 -23.68
N LYS A 516 -14.39 -3.30 -23.16
CA LYS A 516 -13.12 -4.06 -23.14
C LYS A 516 -12.55 -4.29 -24.54
N HIS A 517 -13.42 -4.45 -25.55
CA HIS A 517 -13.00 -4.64 -26.94
C HIS A 517 -12.33 -3.39 -27.55
N GLU A 518 -12.71 -2.18 -27.11
CA GLU A 518 -12.08 -0.95 -27.58
C GLU A 518 -10.67 -0.81 -27.00
N LEU A 519 -10.46 -1.13 -25.72
CA LEU A 519 -9.13 -1.13 -25.10
C LEU A 519 -8.14 -2.10 -25.78
N HIS A 520 -8.63 -3.24 -26.29
CA HIS A 520 -7.82 -4.18 -27.06
C HIS A 520 -7.36 -3.64 -28.42
N HIS A 521 -8.06 -2.65 -28.98
CA HIS A 521 -7.75 -2.10 -30.31
C HIS A 521 -6.69 -0.99 -30.29
N TRP A 522 -6.47 -0.34 -29.14
CA TRP A 522 -5.62 0.85 -29.01
C TRP A 522 -4.23 0.59 -28.40
N ILE A 523 -3.98 -0.60 -27.88
CA ILE A 523 -2.67 -0.99 -27.33
C ILE A 523 -2.01 -1.97 -28.31
N PRO A 524 -0.87 -1.62 -28.93
CA PRO A 524 -0.18 -2.55 -29.81
C PRO A 524 0.32 -3.74 -28.97
N ASN A 525 -0.08 -4.95 -29.35
CA ASN A 525 0.42 -6.20 -28.79
C ASN A 525 1.96 -6.20 -28.77
N SER A 526 2.57 -5.89 -27.64
CA SER A 526 4.01 -6.10 -27.44
C SER A 526 4.24 -7.56 -27.10
N LYS A 527 4.18 -8.42 -28.11
CA LYS A 527 4.95 -9.67 -28.08
C LYS A 527 6.35 -9.34 -28.56
N ASN A 528 7.29 -9.24 -27.63
CA ASN A 528 8.68 -9.63 -27.79
C ASN A 528 9.31 -9.92 -26.44
#